data_AF-Q1DGS0-F1
#
_entry.id   AF-Q1DGS0-F1
#
_cell.length_a   1.000
_cell.length_b   1.000
_cell.length_c   1.000
_cell.angle_alpha   90.00
_cell.angle_beta   90.00
_cell.angle_gamma   90.00
#
_symmetry.space_group_name_H-M   'P 1'
#
loop_
_entity.id
_entity.type
_entity.pdbx_description
1 polymer ?
#
loop_
_entity_poly.entity_id
_entity_poly.type
_entity_poly.pdbx_seq_one_letter_code
_entity_poly.pdbx_strand_id
1 'polypeptide(L)'
;QEATNLRTIVTATALGVTAPYELPADRSAACNWLVQSRCPTSPGEDLTYHLSMPITAIYPLVSVTIEIDVVDQTQQSHGCFVIDARVVPR
;
A
#
# COMPACT_ATOMS: atom_id res chain seq x y z
N GLN A 1 2.62 -17.42 8.19
CA GLN A 1 2.10 -18.23 7.07
C GLN A 1 3.01 -18.00 5.86
N GLU A 2 3.19 -18.97 4.96
CA GLU A 2 3.75 -18.71 3.63
C GLU A 2 2.75 -17.90 2.79
N ALA A 3 3.19 -16.77 2.22
CA ALA A 3 2.38 -15.99 1.30
C ALA A 3 2.79 -16.32 -0.14
N THR A 4 1.92 -16.97 -0.91
CA THR A 4 2.17 -17.27 -2.33
C THR A 4 1.86 -16.07 -3.23
N ASN A 5 1.08 -15.12 -2.70
CA ASN A 5 0.81 -13.83 -3.31
C ASN A 5 0.70 -12.77 -2.23
N LEU A 6 1.05 -11.53 -2.56
CA LEU A 6 0.91 -10.35 -1.74
C LEU A 6 0.30 -9.23 -2.58
N ARG A 7 -0.70 -8.56 -2.02
CA ARG A 7 -1.39 -7.43 -2.64
C ARG A 7 -1.40 -6.23 -1.70
N THR A 8 -1.13 -5.05 -2.25
CA THR A 8 -1.27 -3.79 -1.52
C THR A 8 -2.68 -3.23 -1.67
N ILE A 9 -3.31 -2.92 -0.55
CA ILE A 9 -4.59 -2.19 -0.45
C ILE A 9 -4.28 -0.83 0.16
N VAL A 10 -4.82 0.23 -0.43
CA VAL A 10 -4.63 1.59 0.07
C VAL A 10 -5.98 2.25 0.29
N THR A 11 -6.15 2.82 1.48
CA THR A 11 -7.34 3.58 1.87
C THR A 11 -6.92 5.00 2.22
N ALA A 12 -7.62 6.00 1.69
CA ALA A 12 -7.34 7.40 1.98
C ALA A 12 -8.54 8.03 2.69
N THR A 13 -8.27 8.79 3.75
CA THR A 13 -9.26 9.57 4.48
C THR A 13 -8.91 11.05 4.43
N ALA A 14 -9.81 11.87 3.89
CA ALA A 14 -9.66 13.33 3.85
C ALA A 14 -11.02 14.01 3.96
N LEU A 15 -11.09 15.15 4.63
CA LEU A 15 -12.33 15.93 4.81
C LEU A 15 -13.50 15.11 5.39
N GLY A 16 -13.20 14.12 6.23
CA GLY A 16 -14.19 13.20 6.82
C GLY A 16 -14.71 12.11 5.87
N VAL A 17 -14.18 12.01 4.65
CA VAL A 17 -14.51 10.97 3.68
C VAL A 17 -13.39 9.95 3.60
N THR A 18 -13.73 8.68 3.71
CA THR A 18 -12.81 7.54 3.55
C THR A 18 -13.14 6.78 2.27
N ALA A 19 -12.15 6.57 1.41
CA ALA A 19 -12.33 5.91 0.12
C ALA A 19 -11.08 5.08 -0.27
N PRO A 20 -11.25 4.02 -1.09
CA PRO A 20 -10.12 3.30 -1.65
C PRO A 20 -9.29 4.20 -2.56
N TYR A 21 -7.96 4.10 -2.44
CA TYR A 21 -7.02 4.66 -3.41
C TYR A 21 -6.61 3.55 -4.38
N GLU A 22 -7.14 3.61 -5.59
CA GLU A 22 -6.87 2.59 -6.61
C GLU A 22 -5.41 2.66 -7.10
N LEU A 23 -4.63 1.63 -6.76
CA LEU A 23 -3.30 1.44 -7.30
C LEU A 23 -3.36 0.86 -8.73
N PRO A 24 -2.44 1.24 -9.63
CA PRO A 24 -2.24 0.50 -10.86
C PRO A 24 -2.04 -0.99 -10.58
N ALA A 25 -2.59 -1.87 -11.41
CA ALA A 25 -2.57 -3.32 -11.17
C ALA A 25 -1.16 -3.85 -10.84
N ASP A 26 -0.15 -3.40 -11.57
CA ASP A 26 1.25 -3.74 -11.33
C ASP A 26 1.79 -3.28 -9.97
N ARG A 27 1.38 -2.10 -9.48
CA ARG A 27 1.78 -1.59 -8.15
C ARG A 27 1.02 -2.28 -7.01
N SER A 28 -0.21 -2.70 -7.26
CA SER A 28 -0.99 -3.49 -6.31
C SER A 28 -0.44 -4.91 -6.13
N ALA A 29 0.26 -5.46 -7.12
CA ALA A 29 0.91 -6.78 -7.05
C ALA A 29 2.23 -6.70 -6.27
N ALA A 30 2.15 -6.66 -4.93
CA ALA A 30 3.27 -6.35 -4.05
C ALA A 30 4.47 -7.29 -4.20
N CYS A 31 4.25 -8.56 -4.54
CA CYS A 31 5.32 -9.52 -4.83
C CYS A 31 6.33 -9.03 -5.89
N ASN A 32 5.88 -8.24 -6.88
CA ASN A 32 6.74 -7.73 -7.95
C ASN A 32 7.71 -6.63 -7.48
N TRP A 33 7.49 -6.10 -6.27
CA TRP A 33 8.16 -4.92 -5.73
C TRP A 33 8.85 -5.21 -4.40
N LEU A 34 9.00 -6.49 -4.06
CA LEU A 34 9.85 -6.91 -2.96
C LEU A 34 11.32 -6.65 -3.32
N VAL A 35 12.07 -6.12 -2.36
CA VAL A 35 13.50 -5.85 -2.51
C VAL A 35 14.26 -7.10 -2.13
N GLN A 36 14.97 -7.68 -3.11
CA GLN A 36 15.79 -8.89 -2.94
C GLN A 36 15.04 -10.12 -2.40
N SER A 37 13.71 -10.12 -2.48
CA SER A 37 12.84 -11.25 -2.16
C SER A 37 11.78 -11.40 -3.25
N ARG A 38 10.99 -12.47 -3.17
CA ARG A 38 9.88 -12.78 -4.09
C ARG A 38 8.89 -13.69 -3.40
N CYS A 39 7.68 -13.73 -3.90
CA CYS A 39 6.73 -14.77 -3.50
C CYS A 39 7.09 -16.11 -4.17
N PRO A 40 6.85 -17.27 -3.52
CA PRO A 40 6.32 -17.40 -2.15
C PRO A 40 7.33 -16.97 -1.07
N THR A 41 6.83 -16.38 0.02
CA THR A 41 7.65 -15.89 1.14
C THR A 41 7.79 -16.94 2.24
N SER A 42 8.92 -16.95 2.96
CA SER A 42 9.11 -17.88 4.07
C SER A 42 8.42 -17.38 5.35
N PRO A 43 7.84 -18.26 6.20
CA PRO A 43 7.32 -17.85 7.49
C PRO A 43 8.40 -17.19 8.36
N GLY A 44 8.15 -15.96 8.82
CA GLY A 44 9.08 -15.19 9.65
C GLY A 44 10.20 -14.49 8.86
N GLU A 45 10.15 -14.47 7.53
CA GLU A 45 11.05 -13.67 6.70
C GLU A 45 10.76 -12.17 6.85
N ASP A 46 11.80 -11.37 7.08
CA ASP A 46 11.70 -9.91 7.04
C ASP A 46 11.68 -9.45 5.57
N LEU A 47 10.57 -8.82 5.16
CA LEU A 47 10.37 -8.35 3.80
C LEU A 47 10.55 -6.83 3.71
N THR A 48 11.27 -6.39 2.68
CA THR A 48 11.30 -4.98 2.28
C THR A 48 10.52 -4.83 0.98
N TYR A 49 9.61 -3.84 0.93
CA TYR A 49 8.73 -3.59 -0.22
C TYR A 49 8.82 -2.13 -0.65
N HIS A 50 8.85 -1.88 -1.95
CA HIS A 50 8.83 -0.53 -2.52
C HIS A 50 7.46 -0.18 -3.11
N LEU A 51 6.79 0.80 -2.51
CA LEU A 51 5.57 1.41 -3.06
C LEU A 51 5.87 2.80 -3.62
N SER A 52 5.33 3.08 -4.81
CA SER A 52 5.32 4.41 -5.40
C SER A 52 3.88 4.78 -5.75
N MET A 53 3.40 5.87 -5.15
CA MET A 53 2.06 6.42 -5.36
C MET A 53 2.16 7.81 -5.98
N PRO A 54 1.74 8.01 -7.24
CA PRO A 54 1.83 9.32 -7.88
C PRO A 54 0.76 10.27 -7.32
N ILE A 55 1.19 11.43 -6.80
CA ILE A 55 0.29 12.53 -6.44
C ILE A 55 0.01 13.37 -7.69
N THR A 56 -1.25 13.43 -8.11
CA THR A 56 -1.69 14.16 -9.30
C THR A 56 -2.31 15.51 -8.94
N ALA A 57 -2.38 16.42 -9.91
CA ALA A 57 -2.87 17.79 -9.71
C ALA A 57 -4.36 17.89 -9.35
N ILE A 58 -5.13 16.82 -9.53
CA ILE A 58 -6.55 16.78 -9.16
C ILE A 58 -6.76 16.56 -7.66
N TYR A 59 -5.72 16.19 -6.90
CA TYR A 59 -5.85 15.97 -5.47
C TYR A 59 -5.94 17.30 -4.70
N PRO A 60 -6.91 17.42 -3.78
CA PRO A 60 -7.11 18.65 -3.02
C PRO A 60 -5.95 18.92 -2.06
N LEU A 61 -5.65 20.20 -1.83
CA LEU A 61 -4.58 20.66 -0.93
C LEU A 61 -4.99 20.60 0.55
N VAL A 62 -5.22 19.38 1.05
CA VAL A 62 -5.74 19.11 2.40
C VAL A 62 -4.88 18.10 3.14
N SER A 63 -5.14 17.96 4.45
CA SER A 63 -4.62 16.82 5.22
C SER A 63 -5.32 15.53 4.80
N VAL A 64 -4.55 14.45 4.73
CA VAL A 64 -5.01 13.11 4.37
C VAL A 64 -4.34 12.10 5.29
N THR A 65 -5.12 11.13 5.77
CA THR A 65 -4.59 9.94 6.43
C THR A 65 -4.63 8.80 5.41
N ILE A 66 -3.49 8.16 5.17
CA ILE A 66 -3.32 7.08 4.21
C ILE A 66 -3.04 5.80 5.00
N GLU A 67 -3.88 4.81 4.84
CA GLU A 67 -3.65 3.45 5.33
C GLU A 67 -3.16 2.58 4.17
N ILE A 68 -2.05 1.87 4.39
CA ILE A 68 -1.43 0.95 3.43
C ILE A 68 -1.38 -0.42 4.10
N ASP A 69 -2.16 -1.36 3.58
CA ASP A 69 -2.19 -2.74 4.06
C ASP A 69 -1.62 -3.67 2.99
N VAL A 70 -0.70 -4.56 3.39
CA VAL A 70 -0.16 -5.61 2.53
C VAL A 70 -0.76 -6.93 2.99
N VAL A 71 -1.61 -7.50 2.13
CA VAL A 71 -2.39 -8.71 2.43
C VAL A 71 -1.98 -9.88 1.54
N ASP A 72 -2.15 -11.09 2.04
CA ASP A 72 -1.90 -12.31 1.26
C ASP A 72 -3.12 -12.84 0.50
N GLN A 73 -2.97 -14.02 -0.13
CA GLN A 73 -4.05 -14.71 -0.85
C GLN A 73 -5.28 -15.05 -0.01
N THR A 74 -5.18 -15.03 1.32
CA THR A 74 -6.28 -15.27 2.26
C THR A 74 -6.88 -13.99 2.84
N GLN A 75 -6.41 -12.81 2.39
CA GLN A 75 -6.70 -11.49 2.96
C GLN A 75 -6.17 -11.31 4.40
N GLN A 76 -5.19 -12.10 4.82
CA GLN A 76 -4.48 -11.84 6.08
C GLN A 76 -3.51 -10.68 5.88
N SER A 77 -3.55 -9.68 6.78
CA SER A 77 -2.59 -8.59 6.81
C SER A 77 -1.23 -9.07 7.32
N HIS A 78 -0.18 -8.75 6.57
CA HIS A 78 1.23 -8.98 6.93
C HIS A 78 1.90 -7.68 7.41
N GLY A 79 1.31 -6.53 7.09
CA GLY A 79 1.76 -5.23 7.56
C GLY A 79 0.77 -4.15 7.17
N CYS A 80 0.36 -3.36 8.15
CA CYS A 80 -0.55 -2.23 7.97
C CYS A 80 0.11 -0.96 8.53
N PHE A 81 0.26 0.04 7.68
CA PHE A 81 0.92 1.31 7.99
C PHE A 81 -0.06 2.45 7.80
N VAL A 82 -0.16 3.33 8.79
CA VAL A 82 -0.96 4.55 8.72
C VAL A 82 -0.05 5.75 8.66
N ILE A 83 -0.25 6.61 7.66
CA ILE A 83 0.56 7.79 7.38
C ILE A 83 -0.35 9.01 7.39
N ASP A 84 -0.08 9.94 8.30
CA ASP A 84 -0.67 11.28 8.24
C ASP A 84 0.18 12.17 7.34
N ALA A 85 -0.45 12.72 6.30
CA ALA A 85 0.19 13.55 5.29
C ALA A 85 -0.63 14.80 4.98
N ARG A 86 -0.02 15.73 4.25
CA ARG A 86 -0.68 16.91 3.70
C ARG A 86 -0.27 17.09 2.25
N VAL A 87 -1.25 17.23 1.38
CA VAL A 87 -1.00 17.61 -0.01
C VAL A 87 -0.68 19.10 -0.06
N VAL A 88 0.47 19.44 -0.63
CA VAL A 88 0.96 20.82 -0.78
C VAL A 88 1.15 21.17 -2.26
N PRO A 89 1.15 22.45 -2.64
CA PRO A 89 1.55 22.87 -3.98
C PRO A 89 2.96 22.37 -4.33
N ARG A 90 3.19 22.12 -5.63
CA ARG A 90 4.55 21.86 -6.14
C ARG A 90 5.47 23.06 -5.94
#